data_AF-A0A3A8PN89-F1
#
_entry.id   AF-A0A3A8PN89-F1
#
_cell.length_a   1.000
_cell.length_b   1.000
_cell.length_c   1.000
_cell.angle_alpha   90.00
_cell.angle_beta   90.00
_cell.angle_gamma   90.00
#
_symmetry.space_group_name_H-M   'P 1'
#
loop_
_entity.id
_entity.type
_entity.pdbx_description
1 polymer ?
#
loop_
_entity_poly.entity_id
_entity_poly.type
_entity_poly.pdbx_seq_one_letter_code
_entity_poly.pdbx_strand_id
1 'polypeptide(L)'
;MAAGPLIAFAPSPRGGLGAGLALVAAVAVGFGGSGAPNLRPFFAIPGAACLSAEVLMSLLPLGVVMWLLTALPPRPLRTLLATLSAAAAGLLGLHLSCPVGTVQHLLGFHVLPWLALGGLAVLVRPRLRTRAYAP
;
A
#
# COMPACT_ATOMS: atom_id res chain seq x y z
N MET A 1 8.96 15.39 48.62
CA MET A 1 9.61 16.43 47.79
C MET A 1 9.81 15.86 46.38
N ALA A 2 9.36 16.61 45.35
CA ALA A 2 9.55 16.46 43.88
C ALA A 2 9.13 15.11 43.22
N ALA A 3 8.11 14.96 42.35
CA ALA A 3 7.70 15.65 41.12
C ALA A 3 8.57 15.39 39.85
N GLY A 4 8.28 14.29 39.14
CA GLY A 4 8.29 14.15 37.66
C GLY A 4 9.63 14.13 36.88
N PRO A 5 9.64 13.77 35.57
CA PRO A 5 8.46 13.73 34.69
C PRO A 5 8.25 12.43 33.88
N LEU A 6 6.96 12.21 33.64
CA LEU A 6 6.39 11.50 32.50
C LEU A 6 7.04 11.98 31.20
N ILE A 7 7.85 11.16 30.54
CA ILE A 7 8.31 11.43 29.18
C ILE A 7 7.12 11.20 28.25
N ALA A 8 6.50 12.31 27.87
CA ALA A 8 5.46 12.41 26.88
C ALA A 8 5.90 11.71 25.58
N PHE A 9 5.15 10.69 25.15
CA PHE A 9 5.11 10.27 23.75
C PHE A 9 4.45 11.40 22.96
N ALA A 10 5.24 12.41 22.57
CA ALA A 10 4.80 13.38 21.59
C ALA A 10 4.42 12.62 20.31
N PRO A 11 3.18 12.76 19.79
CA PRO A 11 2.84 12.21 18.49
C PRO A 11 3.70 12.92 17.43
N SER A 12 4.68 12.20 16.91
CA SER A 12 5.49 12.66 15.79
C SER A 12 4.56 13.00 14.61
N PRO A 13 4.61 14.23 14.05
CA PRO A 13 3.76 14.65 12.93
C PRO A 13 4.12 13.91 11.61
N ARG A 14 5.13 13.04 11.63
CA ARG A 14 5.61 12.29 10.46
C ARG A 14 4.59 11.28 9.90
N GLY A 15 3.51 10.99 10.62
CA GLY A 15 2.41 10.16 10.10
C GLY A 15 1.66 10.79 8.92
N GLY A 16 1.56 12.12 8.87
CA GLY A 16 0.87 12.84 7.79
C GLY A 16 1.64 12.83 6.47
N LEU A 17 2.97 12.81 6.53
CA LEU A 17 3.83 12.77 5.34
C LEU A 17 3.68 11.46 4.56
N GLY A 18 3.54 10.34 5.26
CA GLY A 18 3.30 9.04 4.62
C GLY A 18 1.94 8.96 3.94
N ALA A 19 0.89 9.52 4.55
CA ALA A 19 -0.45 9.58 3.96
C ALA A 19 -0.47 10.47 2.71
N GLY A 20 0.25 11.61 2.76
CA GLY A 20 0.45 12.48 1.61
C GLY A 20 1.17 11.78 0.46
N LEU A 21 2.22 11.01 0.73
CA LEU A 21 2.97 10.25 -0.28
C LEU A 21 2.12 9.15 -0.93
N ALA A 22 1.33 8.41 -0.16
CA ALA A 22 0.41 7.41 -0.68
C ALA A 22 -0.66 8.04 -1.59
N LEU A 23 -1.20 9.19 -1.19
CA LEU A 23 -2.16 9.93 -2.01
C LEU A 23 -1.53 10.44 -3.31
N VAL A 24 -0.32 11.01 -3.24
CA VAL A 24 0.41 11.49 -4.41
C VAL A 24 0.72 10.33 -5.37
N ALA A 25 1.10 9.16 -4.86
CA ALA A 25 1.33 7.98 -5.70
C ALA A 25 0.04 7.53 -6.41
N ALA A 26 -1.11 7.51 -5.71
CA ALA A 26 -2.40 7.17 -6.30
C ALA A 26 -2.83 8.17 -7.38
N VAL A 27 -2.61 9.47 -7.15
CA VAL A 27 -2.89 10.53 -8.13
C VAL A 27 -1.94 10.43 -9.32
N ALA A 28 -0.64 10.24 -9.09
CA ALA A 28 0.35 10.12 -10.16
C ALA A 28 0.07 8.91 -11.08
N VAL A 29 -0.34 7.78 -10.51
CA VAL A 29 -0.73 6.60 -11.29
C VAL A 29 -2.07 6.82 -11.99
N GLY A 30 -3.09 7.34 -11.29
CA GLY A 30 -4.41 7.57 -11.88
C GLY A 30 -4.44 8.60 -13.02
N PHE A 31 -3.56 9.61 -12.97
CA PHE A 31 -3.48 10.68 -13.97
C PHE A 31 -2.28 10.56 -14.93
N GLY A 32 -1.28 9.73 -14.61
CA GLY A 32 -0.09 9.51 -15.43
C GLY A 32 -0.18 8.31 -16.37
N GLY A 33 -1.39 7.92 -16.80
CA GLY A 33 -1.64 6.79 -17.70
C GLY A 33 -0.73 6.80 -18.93
N SER A 34 0.08 5.75 -19.10
CA SER A 34 1.02 5.57 -20.21
C SER A 34 0.46 4.74 -21.38
N GLY A 35 -0.73 4.15 -21.22
CA GLY A 35 -1.35 3.27 -22.22
C GLY A 35 -2.07 4.02 -23.35
N ALA A 36 -2.16 3.41 -24.53
CA ALA A 36 -2.83 3.99 -25.69
C ALA A 36 -4.35 4.11 -25.46
N PRO A 37 -4.99 5.26 -25.74
CA PRO A 37 -6.41 5.48 -25.43
C PRO A 37 -7.38 4.65 -26.29
N ASN A 38 -6.90 3.96 -27.35
CA ASN A 38 -7.74 3.52 -28.46
C ASN A 38 -7.61 2.05 -28.89
N LEU A 39 -7.10 1.13 -28.07
CA LEU A 39 -7.16 -0.29 -28.42
C LEU A 39 -7.92 -1.11 -27.38
N ARG A 40 -9.22 -1.22 -27.71
CA ARG A 40 -10.19 -2.22 -27.28
C ARG A 40 -10.90 -1.93 -25.94
N PRO A 41 -12.21 -2.28 -25.83
CA PRO A 41 -13.04 -1.95 -24.67
C PRO A 41 -12.42 -2.48 -23.38
N PHE A 42 -12.78 -1.86 -22.25
CA PHE A 42 -12.43 -2.12 -20.83
C PHE A 42 -12.08 -3.57 -20.40
N PHE A 43 -12.46 -4.57 -21.19
CA PHE A 43 -12.32 -6.02 -20.97
C PHE A 43 -11.48 -6.77 -21.99
N ALA A 44 -10.96 -6.12 -23.03
CA ALA A 44 -10.27 -6.77 -24.12
C ALA A 44 -8.84 -7.21 -23.79
N ILE A 45 -8.29 -6.65 -22.70
CA ILE A 45 -7.28 -7.29 -21.87
C ILE A 45 -8.00 -7.56 -20.57
N PRO A 46 -8.11 -8.83 -20.11
CA PRO A 46 -8.90 -9.11 -18.94
C PRO A 46 -8.29 -8.34 -17.78
N GLY A 47 -9.01 -7.36 -17.21
CA GLY A 47 -8.55 -6.62 -16.03
C GLY A 47 -8.18 -7.55 -14.87
N ALA A 48 -8.72 -8.78 -14.88
CA ALA A 48 -8.30 -9.89 -14.04
C ALA A 48 -6.79 -10.24 -14.16
N ALA A 49 -6.18 -10.15 -15.35
CA ALA A 49 -4.75 -10.35 -15.54
C ALA A 49 -3.94 -9.24 -14.86
N CYS A 50 -4.31 -7.97 -15.07
CA CYS A 50 -3.69 -6.83 -14.38
C CYS A 50 -3.83 -6.97 -12.86
N LEU A 51 -5.04 -7.25 -12.38
CA LEU A 51 -5.30 -7.48 -10.95
C LEU A 51 -4.48 -8.65 -10.39
N SER A 52 -4.41 -9.77 -11.10
CA SER A 52 -3.63 -10.92 -10.66
C SER A 52 -2.14 -10.60 -10.58
N ALA A 53 -1.61 -9.87 -11.56
CA ALA A 53 -0.21 -9.48 -11.59
C ALA A 53 0.10 -8.44 -10.49
N GLU A 54 -0.80 -7.47 -10.25
CA GLU A 54 -0.69 -6.51 -9.13
C GLU A 54 -0.58 -7.23 -7.78
N VAL A 55 -1.48 -8.19 -7.55
CA VAL A 55 -1.47 -8.98 -6.32
C VAL A 55 -0.18 -9.79 -6.22
N LEU A 56 0.15 -10.58 -7.25
CA LEU A 56 1.32 -11.47 -7.24
C LEU A 56 2.63 -10.70 -7.00
N MET A 57 2.83 -9.58 -7.69
CA MET A 57 4.03 -8.74 -7.55
C MET A 57 4.09 -8.07 -6.18
N SER A 58 2.94 -7.81 -5.55
CA SER A 58 2.87 -7.19 -4.23
C SER A 58 3.01 -8.19 -3.08
N LEU A 59 2.72 -9.48 -3.27
CA LEU A 59 2.74 -10.50 -2.20
C LEU A 59 4.11 -10.61 -1.52
N LEU A 60 5.19 -10.66 -2.30
CA LEU A 60 6.55 -10.81 -1.78
C LEU A 60 6.96 -9.61 -0.91
N PRO A 61 6.93 -8.35 -1.40
CA PRO A 61 7.29 -7.19 -0.57
C PRO A 61 6.33 -7.00 0.61
N LEU A 62 5.03 -7.30 0.46
CA LEU A 62 4.08 -7.27 1.57
C LEU A 62 4.40 -8.30 2.65
N GLY A 63 4.74 -9.54 2.26
CA GLY A 63 5.12 -10.59 3.20
C GLY A 63 6.34 -10.20 4.03
N VAL A 64 7.37 -9.64 3.38
CA VAL A 64 8.58 -9.13 4.05
C VAL A 64 8.24 -8.00 5.01
N VAL A 65 7.48 -7.00 4.58
CA VAL A 65 7.10 -5.88 5.45
C VAL A 65 6.24 -6.33 6.62
N MET A 66 5.26 -7.21 6.40
CA MET A 66 4.43 -7.75 7.48
C MET A 66 5.26 -8.54 8.49
N TRP A 67 6.24 -9.32 8.02
CA TRP A 67 7.19 -10.03 8.87
C TRP A 67 8.03 -9.05 9.70
N LEU A 68 8.61 -8.01 9.10
CA LEU A 68 9.36 -6.97 9.81
C LEU A 68 8.48 -6.24 10.84
N LEU A 69 7.22 -5.96 10.50
CA LEU A 69 6.26 -5.34 11.41
C LEU A 69 5.91 -6.22 12.62
N THR A 70 6.16 -7.54 12.59
CA THR A 70 5.99 -8.40 13.78
C THR A 70 7.01 -8.10 14.87
N ALA A 71 8.13 -7.45 14.56
CA ALA A 71 9.12 -7.01 15.55
C ALA A 71 8.71 -5.70 16.26
N LEU A 72 7.59 -5.09 15.89
CA LEU A 72 7.09 -3.84 16.45
C LEU A 72 5.67 -4.01 16.99
N PRO A 73 5.19 -3.22 17.96
CA PRO A 73 3.79 -3.26 18.40
C PRO A 73 2.82 -3.00 17.23
N PRO A 74 1.60 -3.59 17.20
CA PRO A 74 0.64 -3.31 16.14
C PRO A 74 0.18 -1.83 16.23
N ARG A 75 0.38 -1.07 15.15
CA ARG A 75 -0.17 0.28 14.98
C ARG A 75 -0.81 0.38 13.59
N PRO A 76 -2.11 0.69 13.47
CA PRO A 76 -2.84 0.58 12.21
C PRO A 76 -2.26 1.51 11.14
N LEU A 77 -2.01 2.78 11.48
CA LEU A 77 -1.46 3.76 10.53
C LEU A 77 -0.07 3.35 10.00
N ARG A 78 0.81 2.85 10.87
CA ARG A 78 2.14 2.37 10.44
C ARG A 78 2.02 1.15 9.52
N THR A 79 1.12 0.24 9.86
CA THR A 79 0.88 -0.97 9.06
C THR A 79 0.37 -0.58 7.67
N LEU A 80 -0.62 0.30 7.61
CA LEU A 80 -1.17 0.80 6.36
C LEU A 80 -0.09 1.46 5.51
N LEU A 81 0.64 2.43 6.06
CA LEU A 81 1.66 3.16 5.31
C LEU A 81 2.78 2.25 4.81
N ALA A 82 3.31 1.37 5.67
CA ALA A 82 4.39 0.46 5.30
C ALA A 82 3.95 -0.52 4.21
N THR A 83 2.72 -1.02 4.28
CA THR A 83 2.19 -1.99 3.31
C THR A 83 1.82 -1.34 1.99
N LEU A 84 1.24 -0.14 2.01
CA LEU A 84 1.02 0.66 0.80
C LEU A 84 2.34 1.04 0.12
N SER A 85 3.35 1.46 0.89
CA SER A 85 4.69 1.71 0.34
C SER A 85 5.31 0.46 -0.29
N ALA A 86 5.15 -0.71 0.33
CA ALA A 86 5.68 -1.97 -0.19
C ALA A 86 4.97 -2.41 -1.48
N ALA A 87 3.65 -2.30 -1.50
CA ALA A 87 2.82 -2.66 -2.65
C ALA A 87 2.91 -1.63 -3.79
N ALA A 88 3.44 -0.42 -3.56
CA ALA A 88 3.65 0.58 -4.61
C ALA A 88 4.60 0.09 -5.71
N ALA A 89 5.49 -0.87 -5.42
CA ALA A 89 6.34 -1.48 -6.44
C ALA A 89 5.53 -2.30 -7.47
N GLY A 90 4.49 -3.02 -7.00
CA GLY A 90 3.53 -3.70 -7.87
C GLY A 90 2.78 -2.69 -8.73
N LEU A 91 2.17 -1.70 -8.07
CA LEU A 91 1.43 -0.61 -8.71
C LEU A 91 2.24 0.08 -9.82
N LEU A 92 3.50 0.44 -9.54
CA LEU A 92 4.37 1.15 -10.48
C LEU A 92 4.85 0.25 -11.62
N GLY A 93 5.28 -0.98 -11.30
CA GLY A 93 5.70 -1.96 -12.30
C GLY A 93 4.59 -2.32 -13.27
N LEU A 94 3.37 -2.47 -12.77
CA LEU A 94 2.21 -2.73 -13.60
C LEU A 94 1.77 -1.51 -14.40
N HIS A 95 1.79 -0.31 -13.81
CA HIS A 95 1.44 0.92 -14.52
C HIS A 95 2.31 1.12 -15.76
N LEU A 96 3.63 0.93 -15.63
CA LEU A 96 4.56 1.05 -16.75
C LEU A 96 4.35 0.00 -17.84
N SER A 97 3.82 -1.17 -17.45
CA SER A 97 3.59 -2.31 -18.34
C SER A 97 2.14 -2.37 -18.86
N CYS A 98 1.26 -1.48 -18.41
CA CYS A 98 -0.17 -1.56 -18.67
C CYS A 98 -0.49 -0.96 -20.04
N PRO A 99 -1.00 -1.77 -20.99
CA PRO A 99 -1.42 -1.26 -22.30
C PRO A 99 -2.72 -0.45 -22.25
N VAL A 100 -3.48 -0.50 -21.14
CA VAL A 100 -4.77 0.19 -20.97
C VAL A 100 -4.61 1.43 -20.09
N GLY A 101 -4.54 2.60 -20.70
CA GLY A 101 -4.31 3.88 -19.99
C GLY A 101 -5.57 4.58 -19.47
N THR A 102 -6.74 3.93 -19.46
CA THR A 102 -7.99 4.60 -19.05
C THR A 102 -8.07 4.76 -17.53
N VAL A 103 -8.57 5.91 -17.07
CA VAL A 103 -8.68 6.22 -15.64
C VAL A 103 -9.49 5.17 -14.88
N GLN A 104 -10.60 4.71 -15.47
CA GLN A 104 -11.45 3.67 -14.85
C GLN A 104 -10.69 2.34 -14.67
N HIS A 105 -9.81 1.98 -15.61
CA HIS A 105 -9.02 0.75 -15.52
C HIS A 105 -7.96 0.88 -14.42
N LEU A 106 -7.25 2.01 -14.40
CA LEU A 106 -6.22 2.30 -13.39
C LEU A 106 -6.81 2.33 -11.98
N LEU A 107 -7.97 2.98 -11.81
CA LEU A 107 -8.67 3.00 -10.52
C LEU A 107 -9.15 1.59 -10.11
N GLY A 108 -9.75 0.83 -11.04
CA GLY A 108 -10.37 -0.46 -10.73
C GLY A 108 -9.39 -1.62 -10.54
N PHE A 109 -8.32 -1.67 -11.32
CA PHE A 109 -7.42 -2.84 -11.40
C PHE A 109 -6.00 -2.57 -10.89
N HIS A 110 -5.65 -1.33 -10.54
CA HIS A 110 -4.36 -1.00 -9.93
C HIS A 110 -4.56 -0.37 -8.55
N VAL A 111 -5.22 0.79 -8.48
CA VAL A 111 -5.35 1.55 -7.22
C VAL A 111 -6.24 0.83 -6.21
N LEU A 112 -7.39 0.30 -6.63
CA LEU A 112 -8.30 -0.39 -5.73
C LEU A 112 -7.67 -1.66 -5.10
N PRO A 113 -7.03 -2.57 -5.87
CA PRO A 113 -6.27 -3.69 -5.31
C PRO A 113 -5.16 -3.25 -4.35
N TRP A 114 -4.40 -2.21 -4.70
CA TRP A 114 -3.35 -1.67 -3.85
C TRP A 114 -3.87 -1.19 -2.49
N LEU A 115 -4.97 -0.43 -2.48
CA LEU A 115 -5.65 -0.01 -1.26
C LEU A 115 -6.23 -1.20 -0.48
N ALA A 116 -6.81 -2.18 -1.18
CA ALA A 116 -7.35 -3.39 -0.58
C ALA A 116 -6.27 -4.21 0.14
N LEU A 117 -5.08 -4.33 -0.45
CA LEU A 117 -3.92 -5.00 0.16
C LEU A 117 -3.45 -4.28 1.43
N GLY A 118 -3.36 -2.95 1.40
CA GLY A 118 -3.04 -2.15 2.60
C GLY A 118 -4.09 -2.31 3.70
N GLY A 119 -5.37 -2.26 3.36
CA GLY A 119 -6.47 -2.49 4.29
C GLY A 119 -6.46 -3.90 4.89
N LEU A 120 -6.26 -4.92 4.05
CA LEU A 120 -6.13 -6.31 4.48
C LEU A 120 -4.96 -6.48 5.45
N ALA A 121 -3.83 -5.83 5.17
CA ALA A 121 -2.66 -5.88 6.06
C ALA A 121 -2.95 -5.27 7.44
N VAL A 122 -3.71 -4.16 7.52
CA VAL A 122 -4.18 -3.59 8.79
C VAL A 122 -5.06 -4.56 9.57
N LEU A 123 -5.94 -5.29 8.88
CA LEU A 123 -6.81 -6.31 9.51
C LEU A 123 -6.03 -7.56 9.95
N VAL A 124 -5.03 -7.98 9.16
CA VAL A 124 -4.22 -9.17 9.44
C VAL A 124 -3.19 -8.91 10.52
N ARG A 125 -2.57 -7.73 10.57
CA ARG A 125 -1.44 -7.44 11.46
C ARG A 125 -1.74 -7.74 12.94
N PRO A 126 -2.88 -7.36 13.55
CA PRO A 126 -3.18 -7.66 14.94
C PRO A 126 -3.27 -9.16 15.25
N ARG A 127 -3.54 -10.00 14.24
CA ARG A 127 -3.63 -11.46 14.38
C ARG A 127 -2.27 -12.16 14.33
N LEU A 128 -1.22 -11.45 13.89
CA LEU A 128 0.13 -11.98 13.85
C LEU A 128 0.81 -11.84 15.22
N ARG A 129 1.49 -12.91 15.65
CA ARG A 129 2.25 -12.91 16.90
C ARG A 129 3.36 -11.85 16.82
N THR A 130 3.32 -10.89 17.75
CA THR A 130 4.38 -9.89 17.88
C THR A 130 5.58 -10.55 18.56
N ARG A 131 6.76 -10.46 17.94
CA ARG A 131 8.03 -11.02 18.43
C ARG A 131 8.83 -10.03 19.28
N ALA A 132 8.34 -8.80 19.40
CA ALA A 132 8.94 -7.79 20.27
C ALA A 132 8.86 -8.26 21.74
N TYR A 133 9.99 -8.71 22.26
CA TYR A 133 10.25 -8.77 23.70
C TYR A 133 10.54 -7.35 24.16
N ALA A 134 9.50 -6.61 24.49
CA ALA A 134 9.63 -5.48 25.40
C ALA A 134 8.92 -5.88 26.70
N PRO A 135 9.61 -5.85 27.86
CA PRO A 135 9.03 -6.15 29.18
C PRO A 135 7.96 -5.13 29.61
#